data_AF-A0A956YZ70-F1
#
_entry.id   AF-A0A956YZ70-F1
#
_cell.length_a   1.000
_cell.length_b   1.000
_cell.length_c   1.000
_cell.angle_alpha   90.00
_cell.angle_beta   90.00
_cell.angle_gamma   90.00
#
_symmetry.space_group_name_H-M   'P 1'
#
loop_
_entity.id
_entity.type
_entity.pdbx_description
1 polymer ?
#
loop_
_entity_poly.entity_id
_entity_poly.type
_entity_poly.pdbx_seq_one_letter_code
_entity_poly.pdbx_strand_id
1 'polypeptide(L)'
;MERAGTYKQKLADKALKYGLMTAMGAYQSQNDRLRNLVDNYYAVADYDDRTAEYNSNDMNVLFGRNYEKALANLWKAEEVAPYLGFHDASRADKVAAGQGTVVGSAIKDRHAKAALDVENAETQELVEYASSDAIRKEFEDAYSPEQREAILRIVSLLGHGEAYALYTSSTLLPLVRGTGSKLGMAMQVMEEAKHFAVLRAMLRNLGGTRMLTASVRAVFETIARQRYYHKLFGMNIVLEGFATNLFAHFEDFPGLGDIMRAFHMDESRHVAFPQTYAAEGNVPDKVTNSMA
;
A
#
# COMPACT_ATOMS: atom_id res chain seq x y z
N MET A 1 -3.58 -20.83 41.47
CA MET A 1 -3.53 -21.52 40.17
C MET A 1 -4.87 -22.13 39.71
N GLU A 2 -5.93 -22.19 40.53
CA GLU A 2 -7.23 -22.81 40.15
C GLU A 2 -8.22 -21.96 39.32
N ARG A 3 -8.04 -20.64 39.20
CA ARG A 3 -9.03 -19.77 38.51
C ARG A 3 -8.91 -19.69 36.97
N ALA A 4 -7.78 -20.08 36.38
CA ALA A 4 -7.57 -19.98 34.93
C ALA A 4 -8.26 -21.11 34.13
N GLY A 5 -8.43 -22.29 34.73
CA GLY A 5 -9.10 -23.43 34.08
C GLY A 5 -10.61 -23.20 33.87
N THR A 6 -11.27 -22.50 34.79
CA THR A 6 -12.72 -22.29 34.78
C THR A 6 -13.19 -21.27 33.74
N TYR A 7 -12.34 -20.32 33.33
CA TYR A 7 -12.70 -19.32 32.32
C TYR A 7 -12.63 -19.89 30.89
N LYS A 8 -11.60 -20.66 30.55
CA LYS A 8 -11.49 -21.36 29.27
C LYS A 8 -12.63 -22.36 29.07
N GLN A 9 -13.00 -23.09 30.12
CA GLN A 9 -14.16 -24.00 30.09
C GLN A 9 -15.48 -23.26 29.87
N LYS A 10 -15.71 -22.14 30.59
CA LYS A 10 -16.92 -21.33 30.40
C LYS A 10 -17.02 -20.72 29.00
N LEU A 11 -15.91 -20.32 28.40
CA LEU A 11 -15.85 -19.84 27.01
C LEU A 11 -16.12 -20.96 26.00
N ALA A 12 -15.53 -22.14 26.22
CA ALA A 12 -15.76 -23.32 25.39
C ALA A 12 -17.22 -23.77 25.44
N ASP A 13 -17.82 -23.83 26.63
CA ASP A 13 -19.24 -24.18 26.82
C ASP A 13 -20.17 -23.15 26.17
N LYS A 14 -19.82 -21.86 26.25
CA LYS A 14 -20.58 -20.78 25.59
C LYS A 14 -20.44 -20.89 24.07
N ALA A 15 -19.24 -21.18 23.56
CA ALA A 15 -19.02 -21.41 22.13
C ALA A 15 -19.77 -22.65 21.61
N LEU A 16 -19.87 -23.70 22.42
CA LEU A 16 -20.66 -24.90 22.09
C LEU A 16 -22.17 -24.59 22.10
N LYS A 17 -22.65 -23.90 23.14
CA LYS A 17 -24.06 -23.51 23.33
C LYS A 17 -24.60 -22.64 22.19
N TYR A 18 -23.77 -21.79 21.61
CA TYR A 18 -24.15 -20.93 20.47
C TYR A 18 -23.71 -21.49 19.10
N GLY A 19 -23.25 -22.75 19.04
CA GLY A 19 -22.81 -23.37 17.77
C GLY A 19 -21.56 -22.74 17.14
N LEU A 20 -20.85 -21.89 17.86
CA LEU A 20 -19.67 -21.15 17.39
C LEU A 20 -18.49 -22.07 17.08
N MET A 21 -18.33 -23.20 17.78
CA MET A 21 -17.27 -24.17 17.46
C MET A 21 -17.52 -24.87 16.11
N THR A 22 -18.77 -25.25 15.83
CA THR A 22 -19.16 -25.84 14.55
C THR A 22 -19.05 -24.82 13.41
N ALA A 23 -19.44 -23.56 13.67
CA ALA A 23 -19.28 -22.45 12.73
C ALA A 23 -17.80 -22.12 12.47
N MET A 24 -16.94 -22.13 13.49
CA MET A 24 -15.49 -21.96 13.33
C MET A 24 -14.88 -23.10 12.50
N GLY A 25 -15.25 -24.35 12.75
CA GLY A 25 -14.79 -25.49 11.96
C GLY A 25 -15.22 -25.43 10.49
N ALA A 26 -16.48 -25.02 10.23
CA ALA A 26 -16.98 -24.80 8.89
C ALA A 26 -16.27 -23.63 8.19
N TYR A 27 -16.04 -22.53 8.91
CA TYR A 27 -15.28 -21.37 8.42
C TYR A 27 -13.84 -21.75 8.07
N GLN A 28 -13.16 -22.52 8.93
CA GLN A 28 -11.80 -23.00 8.68
C GLN A 28 -11.74 -23.85 7.41
N SER A 29 -12.66 -24.80 7.27
CA SER A 29 -12.75 -25.68 6.09
C SER A 29 -13.04 -24.90 4.81
N GLN A 30 -13.93 -23.90 4.86
CA GLN A 30 -14.22 -23.03 3.72
C GLN A 30 -13.00 -22.17 3.35
N ASN A 31 -12.31 -21.62 4.34
CA ASN A 31 -11.10 -20.83 4.17
C ASN A 31 -10.00 -21.68 3.51
N ASP A 32 -9.79 -22.92 3.93
CA ASP A 32 -8.78 -23.82 3.35
C ASP A 32 -9.12 -24.21 1.89
N ARG A 33 -10.40 -24.40 1.57
CA ARG A 33 -10.83 -24.60 0.17
C ARG A 33 -10.54 -23.36 -0.68
N LEU A 34 -10.83 -22.17 -0.17
CA LEU A 34 -10.53 -20.91 -0.86
C LEU A 34 -9.03 -20.70 -1.02
N ARG A 35 -8.20 -21.01 -0.01
CA ARG A 35 -6.73 -20.94 -0.13
C ARG A 35 -6.24 -21.79 -1.28
N ASN A 36 -6.64 -23.06 -1.31
CA ASN A 36 -6.28 -23.97 -2.39
C ASN A 36 -6.72 -23.47 -3.77
N LEU A 37 -7.90 -22.86 -3.86
CA LEU A 37 -8.37 -22.27 -5.10
C LEU A 37 -7.49 -21.09 -5.53
N VAL A 38 -7.18 -20.19 -4.59
CA VAL A 38 -6.37 -19.00 -4.85
C VAL A 38 -4.95 -19.37 -5.27
N ASP A 39 -4.30 -20.25 -4.50
CA ASP A 39 -2.92 -20.67 -4.72
C ASP A 39 -2.73 -21.35 -6.09
N ASN A 40 -3.70 -22.17 -6.52
CA ASN A 40 -3.56 -22.96 -7.74
C ASN A 40 -4.08 -22.27 -9.02
N TYR A 41 -4.97 -21.29 -8.90
CA TYR A 41 -5.71 -20.77 -10.05
C TYR A 41 -5.80 -19.25 -10.15
N TYR A 42 -5.62 -18.51 -9.05
CA TYR A 42 -5.89 -17.06 -9.03
C TYR A 42 -4.69 -16.17 -8.73
N ALA A 43 -3.61 -16.68 -8.11
CA ALA A 43 -2.46 -15.86 -7.75
C ALA A 43 -1.80 -15.17 -8.97
N VAL A 44 -1.68 -13.84 -8.97
CA VAL A 44 -1.03 -13.05 -10.04
C VAL A 44 0.06 -12.10 -9.58
N ALA A 45 0.08 -11.72 -8.31
CA ALA A 45 1.01 -10.71 -7.80
C ALA A 45 2.44 -11.22 -7.58
N ASP A 46 2.71 -12.51 -7.83
CA ASP A 46 3.98 -13.17 -7.49
C ASP A 46 4.44 -12.90 -6.04
N TYR A 47 3.46 -12.74 -5.14
CA TYR A 47 3.62 -12.34 -3.75
C TYR A 47 3.25 -13.49 -2.81
N ASP A 48 4.11 -13.78 -1.84
CA ASP A 48 3.89 -14.78 -0.80
C ASP A 48 3.51 -14.09 0.53
N ASP A 49 2.26 -14.26 0.93
CA ASP A 49 1.73 -13.73 2.19
C ASP A 49 2.28 -14.44 3.43
N ARG A 50 2.94 -15.60 3.28
CA ARG A 50 3.58 -16.32 4.40
C ARG A 50 4.87 -15.63 4.82
N THR A 51 5.63 -15.16 3.85
CA THR A 51 6.91 -14.49 4.04
C THR A 51 6.78 -12.97 4.00
N ALA A 52 5.66 -12.47 3.47
CA ALA A 52 5.43 -11.07 3.14
C ALA A 52 6.48 -10.53 2.16
N GLU A 53 6.81 -11.33 1.14
CA GLU A 53 7.82 -11.04 0.12
C GLU A 53 7.29 -11.37 -1.27
N TYR A 54 7.73 -10.62 -2.29
CA TYR A 54 7.60 -11.07 -3.67
C TYR A 54 8.61 -12.19 -3.95
N ASN A 55 8.28 -13.12 -4.84
CA ASN A 55 9.15 -14.23 -5.23
C ASN A 55 10.30 -13.73 -6.14
N SER A 56 11.10 -12.78 -5.68
CA SER A 56 12.30 -12.32 -6.38
C SER A 56 13.48 -12.21 -5.42
N ASN A 57 14.65 -12.59 -5.94
CA ASN A 57 15.91 -12.76 -5.24
C ASN A 57 16.33 -11.57 -4.35
N ASP A 58 17.23 -11.84 -3.39
CA ASP A 58 17.80 -10.94 -2.37
C ASP A 58 17.74 -9.44 -2.74
N MET A 59 16.79 -8.73 -2.12
CA MET A 59 16.56 -7.29 -2.32
C MET A 59 17.85 -6.47 -2.19
N ASN A 60 18.77 -6.87 -1.31
CA ASN A 60 20.02 -6.14 -1.08
C ASN A 60 20.92 -6.06 -2.33
N VAL A 61 20.82 -7.04 -3.22
CA VAL A 61 21.61 -7.09 -4.47
C VAL A 61 21.06 -6.13 -5.53
N LEU A 62 19.74 -5.95 -5.59
CA LEU A 62 19.06 -5.12 -6.60
C LEU A 62 19.02 -3.64 -6.20
N PHE A 63 18.73 -3.32 -4.93
CA PHE A 63 18.70 -1.94 -4.43
C PHE A 63 20.09 -1.29 -4.49
N GLY A 64 21.15 -2.00 -4.08
CA GLY A 64 22.50 -1.45 -4.03
C GLY A 64 23.16 -1.18 -5.39
N ARG A 65 22.60 -1.68 -6.51
CA ARG A 65 23.23 -1.57 -7.85
C ARG A 65 22.43 -0.78 -8.89
N ASN A 66 21.10 -0.75 -8.81
CA ASN A 66 20.26 -0.34 -9.95
C ASN A 66 19.25 0.80 -9.65
N TYR A 67 18.87 1.05 -8.40
CA TYR A 67 17.75 1.96 -8.09
C TYR A 67 18.07 3.45 -8.35
N GLU A 68 19.29 3.89 -8.04
CA GLU A 68 19.77 5.26 -8.33
C GLU A 68 19.77 5.60 -9.84
N LYS A 69 19.82 4.59 -10.72
CA LYS A 69 19.95 4.79 -12.17
C LYS A 69 18.62 4.77 -12.92
N ALA A 70 17.60 4.08 -12.39
CA ALA A 70 16.32 3.91 -13.08
C ALA A 70 15.50 5.22 -13.13
N LEU A 71 15.45 5.97 -12.02
CA LEU A 71 14.79 7.28 -11.96
C LEU A 71 15.53 8.36 -12.76
N ALA A 72 16.87 8.35 -12.71
CA ALA A 72 17.70 9.23 -13.54
C ALA A 72 17.51 8.99 -15.06
N ASN A 73 17.13 7.77 -15.46
CA ASN A 73 16.85 7.44 -16.86
C ASN A 73 15.42 7.82 -17.28
N LEU A 74 14.45 7.86 -16.35
CA LEU A 74 13.09 8.37 -16.63
C LEU A 74 13.11 9.86 -17.00
N TRP A 75 13.95 10.66 -16.32
CA TRP A 75 14.10 12.09 -16.60
C TRP A 75 15.02 12.39 -17.79
N LYS A 76 16.01 11.54 -18.07
CA LYS A 76 16.76 11.61 -19.34
C LYS A 76 15.86 11.37 -20.55
N ALA A 77 14.87 10.47 -20.44
CA ALA A 77 13.95 10.17 -21.54
C ALA A 77 13.15 11.40 -22.00
N GLU A 78 12.89 12.37 -21.10
CA GLU A 78 12.25 13.66 -21.43
C GLU A 78 13.19 14.60 -22.20
N GLU A 79 14.49 14.62 -21.88
CA GLU A 79 15.51 15.41 -22.59
C GLU A 79 15.78 14.91 -24.02
N VAL A 80 15.75 13.59 -24.26
CA VAL A 80 16.10 13.00 -25.58
C VAL A 80 14.90 12.72 -26.50
N ALA A 81 13.65 12.73 -26.01
CA ALA A 81 12.48 12.46 -26.84
C ALA A 81 11.30 13.45 -26.64
N PRO A 82 11.52 14.76 -26.87
CA PRO A 82 10.53 15.84 -26.65
C PRO A 82 9.27 15.75 -27.55
N TYR A 83 9.24 14.85 -28.54
CA TYR A 83 8.12 14.63 -29.45
C TYR A 83 7.08 13.62 -28.92
N LEU A 84 7.29 13.03 -27.74
CA LEU A 84 6.38 12.03 -27.13
C LEU A 84 5.13 12.64 -26.45
N GLY A 85 4.95 13.97 -26.49
CA GLY A 85 3.71 14.62 -26.08
C GLY A 85 3.46 14.66 -24.57
N PHE A 86 4.51 14.52 -23.76
CA PHE A 86 4.43 14.74 -22.32
C PHE A 86 4.50 16.24 -21.98
N HIS A 87 3.44 16.78 -21.36
CA HIS A 87 3.34 18.18 -20.97
C HIS A 87 2.91 18.34 -19.50
N ASP A 88 3.78 19.05 -18.78
CA ASP A 88 3.69 19.50 -17.39
C ASP A 88 2.46 20.40 -17.14
N ALA A 89 1.78 20.16 -16.01
CA ALA A 89 0.58 20.87 -15.54
C ALA A 89 0.88 22.22 -14.87
N SER A 90 2.10 22.76 -15.01
CA SER A 90 2.53 24.09 -14.55
C SER A 90 1.72 25.31 -15.04
N ARG A 91 0.61 25.10 -15.78
CA ARG A 91 -0.37 26.15 -16.07
C ARG A 91 -1.17 26.54 -14.82
N ALA A 92 -1.41 25.61 -13.90
CA ALA A 92 -2.00 25.90 -12.58
C ALA A 92 -1.02 26.70 -11.70
N ASP A 93 0.27 26.37 -11.76
CA ASP A 93 1.33 27.07 -11.02
C ASP A 93 1.60 28.49 -11.54
N LYS A 94 1.35 28.76 -12.82
CA LYS A 94 1.43 30.11 -13.40
C LYS A 94 0.36 31.05 -12.83
N VAL A 95 -0.78 30.54 -12.38
CA VAL A 95 -1.80 31.35 -11.68
C VAL A 95 -1.31 31.71 -10.27
N ALA A 96 -0.60 30.79 -9.61
CA ALA A 96 0.05 31.04 -8.32
C ALA A 96 1.24 32.02 -8.44
N ALA A 97 2.01 31.96 -9.52
CA ALA A 97 3.09 32.91 -9.80
C ALA A 97 2.59 34.35 -10.05
N GLY A 98 1.34 34.52 -10.53
CA GLY A 98 0.69 35.82 -10.65
C GLY A 98 0.40 36.52 -9.31
N GLN A 99 0.48 35.77 -8.19
CA GLN A 99 0.33 36.29 -6.83
C GLN A 99 1.68 36.62 -6.15
N GLY A 100 2.79 36.60 -6.89
CA GLY A 100 4.05 37.23 -6.47
C GLY A 100 5.14 36.29 -5.91
N THR A 101 5.07 34.98 -6.16
CA THR A 101 6.13 34.05 -5.74
C THR A 101 7.05 33.72 -6.93
N VAL A 102 8.33 34.09 -6.81
CA VAL A 102 9.36 33.91 -7.87
C VAL A 102 10.06 32.57 -7.69
N VAL A 103 10.18 31.75 -8.75
CA VAL A 103 11.38 30.91 -8.99
C VAL A 103 11.63 30.76 -10.50
N GLY A 104 12.88 31.02 -10.93
CA GLY A 104 13.34 30.94 -12.32
C GLY A 104 14.40 29.84 -12.55
N SER A 105 14.48 29.45 -13.83
CA SER A 105 15.30 28.42 -14.47
C SER A 105 16.82 28.47 -14.28
N ALA A 106 17.43 27.30 -14.03
CA ALA A 106 18.63 26.75 -14.68
C ALA A 106 18.92 25.38 -14.03
N ILE A 107 19.46 24.38 -14.74
CA ILE A 107 19.97 23.15 -14.09
C ILE A 107 21.21 23.52 -13.26
N LYS A 108 20.94 23.94 -12.02
CA LYS A 108 21.81 24.12 -10.86
C LYS A 108 21.05 23.83 -9.57
N ASP A 109 19.95 23.08 -9.65
CA ASP A 109 19.09 22.90 -8.51
C ASP A 109 19.65 21.80 -7.59
N ARG A 110 20.35 22.25 -6.55
CA ARG A 110 20.49 21.48 -5.31
C ARG A 110 19.11 21.00 -4.82
N HIS A 111 18.02 21.68 -5.21
CA HIS A 111 16.65 21.38 -4.82
C HIS A 111 16.07 20.11 -5.45
N ALA A 112 16.43 19.72 -6.68
CA ALA A 112 15.95 18.47 -7.29
C ALA A 112 16.72 17.24 -6.76
N LYS A 113 18.04 17.38 -6.58
CA LYS A 113 18.83 16.39 -5.84
C LYS A 113 18.41 16.31 -4.38
N ALA A 114 18.14 17.45 -3.73
CA ALA A 114 17.64 17.49 -2.37
C ALA A 114 16.22 16.91 -2.28
N ALA A 115 15.32 17.10 -3.25
CA ALA A 115 13.99 16.51 -3.20
C ALA A 115 14.05 14.96 -3.24
N LEU A 116 14.91 14.39 -4.09
CA LEU A 116 15.12 12.94 -4.15
C LEU A 116 15.93 12.40 -2.97
N ASP A 117 16.94 13.15 -2.50
CA ASP A 117 17.65 12.83 -1.25
C ASP A 117 16.68 12.92 -0.05
N VAL A 118 15.71 13.84 -0.08
CA VAL A 118 14.70 14.04 0.97
C VAL A 118 13.66 12.92 0.97
N GLU A 119 13.16 12.48 -0.18
CA GLU A 119 12.17 11.38 -0.23
C GLU A 119 12.79 10.02 0.11
N ASN A 120 14.03 9.78 -0.33
CA ASN A 120 14.81 8.62 0.09
C ASN A 120 15.22 8.71 1.56
N ALA A 121 15.59 9.89 2.06
CA ALA A 121 15.86 10.11 3.48
C ALA A 121 14.60 9.93 4.31
N GLU A 122 13.44 10.43 3.89
CA GLU A 122 12.17 10.27 4.59
C GLU A 122 11.77 8.79 4.67
N THR A 123 11.92 8.04 3.57
CA THR A 123 11.68 6.60 3.60
C THR A 123 12.64 5.88 4.55
N GLN A 124 13.94 6.23 4.52
CA GLN A 124 14.94 5.65 5.42
C GLN A 124 14.67 6.03 6.88
N GLU A 125 14.35 7.29 7.16
CA GLU A 125 13.98 7.81 8.48
C GLU A 125 12.74 7.10 9.01
N LEU A 126 11.70 6.90 8.17
CA LEU A 126 10.51 6.14 8.55
C LEU A 126 10.81 4.67 8.80
N VAL A 127 11.69 4.03 8.01
CA VAL A 127 12.12 2.64 8.23
C VAL A 127 12.94 2.51 9.52
N GLU A 128 13.86 3.43 9.77
CA GLU A 128 14.68 3.49 10.99
C GLU A 128 13.78 3.73 12.21
N TYR A 129 12.84 4.67 12.10
CA TYR A 129 11.85 4.95 13.12
C TYR A 129 10.98 3.71 13.40
N ALA A 130 10.41 3.09 12.36
CA ALA A 130 9.63 1.85 12.42
C ALA A 130 10.38 0.69 13.10
N SER A 131 11.69 0.65 12.92
CA SER A 131 12.58 -0.38 13.46
C SER A 131 13.14 -0.03 14.84
N SER A 132 12.78 1.12 15.40
CA SER A 132 13.34 1.60 16.66
C SER A 132 12.81 0.85 17.89
N ASP A 133 13.66 0.72 18.90
CA ASP A 133 13.25 0.20 20.22
C ASP A 133 12.24 1.12 20.93
N ALA A 134 12.23 2.41 20.60
CA ALA A 134 11.30 3.38 21.17
C ALA A 134 9.85 3.03 20.79
N ILE A 135 9.57 2.82 19.49
CA ILE A 135 8.26 2.40 19.02
C ILE A 135 7.86 1.06 19.61
N ARG A 136 8.77 0.08 19.59
CA ARG A 136 8.48 -1.25 20.14
C ARG A 136 8.09 -1.18 21.60
N LYS A 137 8.84 -0.42 22.39
CA LYS A 137 8.55 -0.23 23.82
C LYS A 137 7.23 0.50 24.03
N GLU A 138 6.97 1.58 23.30
CA GLU A 138 5.70 2.32 23.39
C GLU A 138 4.50 1.42 23.08
N PHE A 139 4.58 0.63 22.01
CA PHE A 139 3.57 -0.33 21.62
C PHE A 139 3.37 -1.42 22.68
N GLU A 140 4.47 -1.98 23.21
CA GLU A 140 4.39 -3.01 24.24
C GLU A 140 3.81 -2.44 25.55
N ASP A 141 4.26 -1.28 26.01
CA ASP A 141 3.81 -0.69 27.28
C ASP A 141 2.32 -0.31 27.24
N ALA A 142 1.79 0.05 26.06
CA ALA A 142 0.40 0.50 25.90
C ALA A 142 -0.65 -0.63 25.84
N TYR A 143 -0.28 -1.83 25.37
CA TYR A 143 -1.25 -2.87 25.00
C TYR A 143 -1.03 -4.22 25.69
N SER A 144 -2.12 -4.91 26.01
CA SER A 144 -2.06 -6.30 26.46
C SER A 144 -1.62 -7.24 25.32
N PRO A 145 -1.11 -8.45 25.62
CA PRO A 145 -0.72 -9.41 24.59
C PRO A 145 -1.85 -9.72 23.57
N GLU A 146 -3.09 -9.80 24.03
CA GLU A 146 -4.27 -10.05 23.18
C GLU A 146 -4.58 -8.85 22.27
N GLN A 147 -4.45 -7.62 22.79
CA GLN A 147 -4.61 -6.40 22.00
C GLN A 147 -3.50 -6.27 20.95
N ARG A 148 -2.24 -6.56 21.34
CA ARG A 148 -1.10 -6.56 20.40
C ARG A 148 -1.33 -7.53 19.25
N GLU A 149 -1.77 -8.75 19.53
CA GLU A 149 -2.07 -9.73 18.48
C GLU A 149 -3.21 -9.27 17.55
N ALA A 150 -4.26 -8.63 18.09
CA ALA A 150 -5.34 -8.07 17.29
C ALA A 150 -4.84 -6.94 16.38
N ILE A 151 -4.03 -6.02 16.92
CA ILE A 151 -3.44 -4.90 16.17
C ILE A 151 -2.49 -5.43 15.09
N LEU A 152 -1.59 -6.36 15.43
CA LEU A 152 -0.64 -6.95 14.48
C LEU A 152 -1.34 -7.64 13.31
N ARG A 153 -2.53 -8.23 13.50
CA ARG A 153 -3.33 -8.76 12.40
C ARG A 153 -3.82 -7.67 11.45
N ILE A 154 -4.20 -6.51 11.98
CA ILE A 154 -4.67 -5.37 11.18
C ILE A 154 -3.49 -4.70 10.48
N VAL A 155 -2.37 -4.49 11.16
CA VAL A 155 -1.14 -3.95 10.55
C VAL A 155 -0.59 -4.92 9.50
N SER A 156 -0.71 -6.24 9.70
CA SER A 156 -0.35 -7.22 8.67
C SER A 156 -1.29 -7.17 7.47
N LEU A 157 -2.59 -6.96 7.68
CA LEU A 157 -3.55 -6.73 6.60
C LEU A 157 -3.15 -5.51 5.76
N LEU A 158 -2.80 -4.38 6.40
CA LEU A 158 -2.31 -3.19 5.73
C LEU A 158 -1.01 -3.49 4.97
N GLY A 159 0.01 -4.06 5.62
CA GLY A 159 1.29 -4.37 4.97
C GLY A 159 1.18 -5.32 3.77
N HIS A 160 0.27 -6.30 3.81
CA HIS A 160 -0.03 -7.12 2.63
C HIS A 160 -0.82 -6.34 1.58
N GLY A 161 -1.75 -5.48 2.01
CA GLY A 161 -2.46 -4.53 1.16
C GLY A 161 -1.50 -3.68 0.34
N GLU A 162 -0.47 -3.10 0.96
CA GLU A 162 0.55 -2.28 0.27
C GLU A 162 1.32 -3.06 -0.79
N ALA A 163 1.59 -4.35 -0.57
CA ALA A 163 2.17 -5.19 -1.61
C ALA A 163 1.21 -5.37 -2.80
N TYR A 164 -0.09 -5.59 -2.55
CA TYR A 164 -1.05 -5.67 -3.65
C TYR A 164 -1.26 -4.31 -4.31
N ALA A 165 -1.17 -3.21 -3.55
CA ALA A 165 -1.24 -1.84 -4.04
C ALA A 165 -0.09 -1.56 -5.00
N LEU A 166 1.15 -1.80 -4.56
CA LEU A 166 2.37 -1.65 -5.35
C LEU A 166 2.30 -2.44 -6.65
N TYR A 167 1.89 -3.70 -6.60
CA TYR A 167 1.71 -4.52 -7.80
C TYR A 167 0.64 -3.92 -8.72
N THR A 168 -0.52 -3.59 -8.16
CA THR A 168 -1.69 -3.18 -8.95
C THR A 168 -1.47 -1.82 -9.61
N SER A 169 -0.94 -0.83 -8.89
CA SER A 169 -0.56 0.48 -9.41
C SER A 169 0.52 0.36 -10.49
N SER A 170 1.51 -0.52 -10.32
CA SER A 170 2.54 -0.81 -11.33
C SER A 170 1.94 -1.34 -12.64
N THR A 171 0.88 -2.16 -12.54
CA THR A 171 0.17 -2.66 -13.73
C THR A 171 -0.82 -1.64 -14.33
N LEU A 172 -1.25 -0.64 -13.56
CA LEU A 172 -2.11 0.45 -14.03
C LEU A 172 -1.33 1.54 -14.76
N LEU A 173 -0.08 1.80 -14.37
CA LEU A 173 0.81 2.80 -14.96
C LEU A 173 0.87 2.78 -16.51
N PRO A 174 1.05 1.63 -17.18
CA PRO A 174 1.05 1.60 -18.64
C PRO A 174 -0.34 1.90 -19.24
N LEU A 175 -1.42 1.62 -18.50
CA LEU A 175 -2.81 1.68 -18.99
C LEU A 175 -3.44 3.08 -18.88
N VAL A 176 -3.02 3.88 -17.90
CA VAL A 176 -3.52 5.26 -17.74
C VAL A 176 -3.10 6.15 -18.92
N ARG A 177 -4.02 7.01 -19.35
CA ARG A 177 -3.86 7.92 -20.49
C ARG A 177 -3.51 9.32 -20.03
N GLY A 178 -2.67 9.99 -20.81
CA GLY A 178 -2.22 11.33 -20.49
C GLY A 178 -1.02 11.34 -19.55
N THR A 179 -0.23 12.39 -19.68
CA THR A 179 1.03 12.58 -18.98
C THR A 179 0.83 12.81 -17.49
N GLY A 180 -0.07 13.72 -17.11
CA GLY A 180 -0.39 13.97 -15.70
C GLY A 180 -0.81 12.69 -14.99
N SER A 181 -1.69 11.91 -15.61
CA SER A 181 -2.14 10.62 -15.09
C SER A 181 -1.01 9.59 -14.95
N LYS A 182 -0.07 9.55 -15.89
CA LYS A 182 1.11 8.67 -15.81
C LYS A 182 2.05 9.07 -14.69
N LEU A 183 2.27 10.37 -14.51
CA LEU A 183 3.08 10.88 -13.40
C LEU A 183 2.40 10.62 -12.06
N GLY A 184 1.09 10.88 -11.95
CA GLY A 184 0.33 10.59 -10.74
C GLY A 184 0.32 9.10 -10.38
N MET A 185 0.12 8.22 -11.37
CA MET A 185 0.20 6.77 -11.15
C MET A 185 1.62 6.29 -10.84
N ALA A 186 2.66 6.94 -11.38
CA ALA A 186 4.05 6.63 -11.04
C ALA A 186 4.39 7.07 -9.60
N MET A 187 3.86 8.20 -9.15
CA MET A 187 3.98 8.62 -7.75
C MET A 187 3.32 7.61 -6.83
N GLN A 188 2.09 7.18 -7.15
CA GLN A 188 1.42 6.15 -6.38
C GLN A 188 2.29 4.88 -6.27
N VAL A 189 2.87 4.37 -7.37
CA VAL A 189 3.79 3.21 -7.34
C VAL A 189 4.95 3.40 -6.35
N MET A 190 5.53 4.60 -6.30
CA MET A 190 6.63 4.91 -5.38
C MET A 190 6.14 4.99 -3.92
N GLU A 191 4.98 5.58 -3.69
CA GLU A 191 4.33 5.71 -2.38
C GLU A 191 3.97 4.32 -1.82
N GLU A 192 3.38 3.43 -2.62
CA GLU A 192 3.07 2.05 -2.18
C GLU A 192 4.34 1.25 -1.84
N ALA A 193 5.44 1.49 -2.59
CA ALA A 193 6.72 0.85 -2.31
C ALA A 193 7.30 1.30 -0.96
N LYS A 194 7.19 2.60 -0.65
CA LYS A 194 7.57 3.18 0.65
C LYS A 194 6.73 2.57 1.77
N HIS A 195 5.40 2.55 1.63
CA HIS A 195 4.49 2.01 2.65
C HIS A 195 4.76 0.53 2.92
N PHE A 196 4.92 -0.26 1.85
CA PHE A 196 5.28 -1.68 1.96
C PHE A 196 6.59 -1.91 2.72
N ALA A 197 7.64 -1.13 2.40
CA ALA A 197 8.94 -1.24 3.06
C ALA A 197 8.86 -0.90 4.55
N VAL A 198 8.22 0.22 4.89
CA VAL A 198 8.10 0.72 6.27
C VAL A 198 7.20 -0.20 7.12
N LEU A 199 6.03 -0.61 6.63
CA LEU A 199 5.15 -1.53 7.38
C LEU A 199 5.80 -2.90 7.59
N ARG A 200 6.58 -3.40 6.62
CA ARG A 200 7.34 -4.63 6.80
C ARG A 200 8.43 -4.50 7.87
N ALA A 201 9.12 -3.35 7.92
CA ALA A 201 10.09 -3.05 8.98
C ALA A 201 9.41 -2.97 10.35
N MET A 202 8.30 -2.24 10.45
CA MET A 202 7.49 -2.15 11.66
C MET A 202 7.01 -3.52 12.14
N LEU A 203 6.42 -4.32 11.25
CA LEU A 203 5.94 -5.66 11.60
C LEU A 203 7.08 -6.54 12.12
N ARG A 204 8.25 -6.53 11.48
CA ARG A 204 9.44 -7.26 11.97
C ARG A 204 9.84 -6.84 13.38
N ASN A 205 9.76 -5.55 13.68
CA ASN A 205 10.08 -5.01 15.00
C ASN A 205 9.01 -5.37 16.05
N LEU A 206 7.72 -5.31 15.71
CA LEU A 206 6.61 -5.44 16.66
C LEU A 206 6.14 -6.89 16.92
N GLY A 207 6.59 -7.87 16.15
CA GLY A 207 6.24 -9.29 16.39
C GLY A 207 6.08 -10.17 15.16
N GLY A 208 6.46 -9.70 13.98
CA GLY A 208 6.36 -10.36 12.69
C GLY A 208 4.99 -10.20 12.02
N THR A 209 4.90 -10.66 10.78
CA THR A 209 3.69 -10.59 9.94
C THR A 209 2.71 -11.73 10.28
N ARG A 210 1.42 -11.50 10.03
CA ARG A 210 0.34 -12.48 10.13
C ARG A 210 -0.25 -12.73 8.75
N MET A 211 -0.41 -14.00 8.41
CA MET A 211 -0.97 -14.40 7.12
C MET A 211 -2.37 -13.85 6.88
N LEU A 212 -2.66 -13.55 5.62
CA LEU A 212 -4.01 -13.23 5.17
C LEU A 212 -4.97 -14.42 5.35
N THR A 213 -6.24 -14.06 5.53
CA THR A 213 -7.34 -15.00 5.30
C THR A 213 -7.53 -15.18 3.79
N ALA A 214 -7.98 -16.35 3.36
CA ALA A 214 -8.16 -16.62 1.94
C ALA A 214 -9.17 -15.68 1.28
N SER A 215 -10.20 -15.27 2.01
CA SER A 215 -11.21 -14.33 1.52
C SER A 215 -10.60 -12.98 1.19
N VAL A 216 -9.77 -12.44 2.09
CA VAL A 216 -9.07 -11.17 1.85
C VAL A 216 -8.08 -11.31 0.69
N ARG A 217 -7.28 -12.39 0.68
CA ARG A 217 -6.36 -12.66 -0.44
C ARG A 217 -7.12 -12.75 -1.77
N ALA A 218 -8.27 -13.42 -1.79
CA ALA A 218 -9.10 -13.52 -2.98
C ALA A 218 -9.60 -12.15 -3.46
N VAL A 219 -9.95 -11.24 -2.56
CA VAL A 219 -10.33 -9.86 -2.92
C VAL A 219 -9.16 -9.15 -3.60
N PHE A 220 -7.98 -9.17 -3.00
CA PHE A 220 -6.79 -8.53 -3.57
C PHE A 220 -6.41 -9.09 -4.95
N GLU A 221 -6.32 -10.43 -5.07
CA GLU A 221 -6.04 -11.10 -6.35
C GLU A 221 -7.12 -10.81 -7.40
N THR A 222 -8.39 -10.73 -7.00
CA THR A 222 -9.48 -10.40 -7.93
C THR A 222 -9.33 -9.00 -8.49
N ILE A 223 -8.98 -8.02 -7.64
CA ILE A 223 -8.75 -6.63 -8.04
C ILE A 223 -7.51 -6.53 -8.95
N ALA A 224 -6.41 -7.14 -8.55
CA ALA A 224 -5.15 -7.15 -9.31
C ALA A 224 -5.31 -7.77 -10.71
N ARG A 225 -6.25 -8.69 -10.90
CA ARG A 225 -6.59 -9.32 -12.20
C ARG A 225 -7.57 -8.55 -13.06
N GLN A 226 -8.25 -7.55 -12.51
CA GLN A 226 -9.29 -6.85 -13.26
C GLN A 226 -8.73 -6.17 -14.52
N ARG A 227 -9.62 -5.89 -15.46
CA ARG A 227 -9.31 -5.05 -16.62
C ARG A 227 -9.26 -3.58 -16.21
N TYR A 228 -8.58 -2.79 -17.03
CA TYR A 228 -8.20 -1.41 -16.75
C TYR A 228 -9.14 -0.60 -15.82
N TYR A 229 -10.36 -0.24 -16.24
CA TYR A 229 -11.25 0.59 -15.41
C TYR A 229 -11.74 -0.10 -14.13
N HIS A 230 -12.00 -1.41 -14.19
CA HIS A 230 -12.40 -2.19 -13.01
C HIS A 230 -11.24 -2.34 -12.02
N LYS A 231 -10.01 -2.43 -12.53
CA LYS A 231 -8.78 -2.43 -11.73
C LYS A 231 -8.56 -1.06 -11.09
N LEU A 232 -8.69 0.02 -11.86
CA LEU A 232 -8.58 1.38 -11.36
C LEU A 232 -9.61 1.66 -10.25
N PHE A 233 -10.86 1.24 -10.45
CA PHE A 233 -11.91 1.35 -9.43
C PHE A 233 -11.59 0.51 -8.20
N GLY A 234 -11.25 -0.78 -8.39
CA GLY A 234 -10.96 -1.69 -7.29
C GLY A 234 -9.75 -1.23 -6.47
N MET A 235 -8.68 -0.78 -7.13
CA MET A 235 -7.48 -0.25 -6.51
C MET A 235 -7.80 1.07 -5.79
N ASN A 236 -8.04 2.13 -6.57
CA ASN A 236 -8.07 3.49 -6.07
C ASN A 236 -9.30 3.87 -5.25
N ILE A 237 -10.45 3.20 -5.43
CA ILE A 237 -11.68 3.53 -4.70
C ILE A 237 -11.93 2.52 -3.58
N VAL A 238 -11.78 1.22 -3.86
CA VAL A 238 -12.09 0.19 -2.87
C VAL A 238 -10.92 -0.05 -1.92
N LEU A 239 -9.71 -0.31 -2.43
CA LEU A 239 -8.56 -0.59 -1.56
C LEU A 239 -8.07 0.68 -0.86
N GLU A 240 -7.76 1.75 -1.60
CA GLU A 240 -7.26 2.98 -0.95
C GLU A 240 -8.30 3.61 -0.03
N GLY A 241 -9.58 3.55 -0.42
CA GLY A 241 -10.65 4.04 0.43
C GLY A 241 -10.71 3.28 1.75
N PHE A 242 -10.48 1.96 1.73
CA PHE A 242 -10.39 1.16 2.94
C PHE A 242 -9.11 1.46 3.74
N ALA A 243 -7.96 1.55 3.07
CA ALA A 243 -6.67 1.87 3.69
C ALA A 243 -6.68 3.24 4.36
N THR A 244 -7.09 4.29 3.66
CA THR A 244 -7.29 5.67 4.16
C THR A 244 -8.04 5.68 5.49
N ASN A 245 -9.17 4.98 5.56
CA ASN A 245 -9.99 4.95 6.77
C ASN A 245 -9.32 4.21 7.93
N LEU A 246 -8.60 3.12 7.63
CA LEU A 246 -7.84 2.41 8.67
C LEU A 246 -6.67 3.26 9.16
N PHE A 247 -5.86 3.83 8.27
CA PHE A 247 -4.75 4.69 8.64
C PHE A 247 -5.21 5.82 9.54
N ALA A 248 -6.26 6.55 9.14
CA ALA A 248 -6.88 7.60 9.95
C ALA A 248 -7.31 7.10 11.34
N HIS A 249 -7.82 5.87 11.45
CA HIS A 249 -8.23 5.30 12.74
C HIS A 249 -7.04 4.95 13.65
N PHE A 250 -5.90 4.57 13.07
CA PHE A 250 -4.71 4.15 13.81
C PHE A 250 -3.71 5.29 14.10
N GLU A 251 -3.99 6.52 13.66
CA GLU A 251 -3.11 7.68 13.90
C GLU A 251 -2.90 7.96 15.39
N ASP A 252 -3.87 7.66 16.24
CA ASP A 252 -3.78 7.92 17.68
C ASP A 252 -3.28 6.72 18.49
N PHE A 253 -2.89 5.63 17.83
CA PHE A 253 -2.47 4.40 18.51
C PHE A 253 -0.98 4.50 18.92
N PRO A 254 -0.65 4.35 20.22
CA PRO A 254 0.74 4.31 20.68
C PRO A 254 1.62 3.34 19.89
N GLY A 255 2.79 3.83 19.44
CA GLY A 255 3.74 3.09 18.63
C GLY A 255 3.37 2.91 17.15
N LEU A 256 2.21 3.39 16.68
CA LEU A 256 1.82 3.36 15.26
C LEU A 256 1.63 4.76 14.67
N GLY A 257 1.21 5.70 15.50
CA GLY A 257 0.57 6.94 15.06
C GLY A 257 1.31 7.77 14.03
N ASP A 258 2.62 8.00 14.20
CA ASP A 258 3.37 8.85 13.27
C ASP A 258 3.45 8.25 11.86
N ILE A 259 3.63 6.93 11.78
CA ILE A 259 3.70 6.22 10.50
C ILE A 259 2.31 6.19 9.84
N MET A 260 1.26 5.95 10.62
CA MET A 260 -0.12 5.93 10.11
C MET A 260 -0.54 7.31 9.57
N ARG A 261 -0.17 8.40 10.26
CA ARG A 261 -0.39 9.78 9.80
C ARG A 261 0.32 10.07 8.48
N ALA A 262 1.58 9.64 8.35
CA ALA A 262 2.36 9.83 7.14
C ALA A 262 1.67 9.17 5.94
N PHE A 263 1.17 7.94 6.10
CA PHE A 263 0.52 7.22 4.98
C PHE A 263 -0.87 7.73 4.66
N HIS A 264 -1.67 8.11 5.65
CA HIS A 264 -3.00 8.67 5.39
C HIS A 264 -2.96 9.87 4.42
N MET A 265 -1.94 10.72 4.52
CA MET A 265 -1.76 11.84 3.60
C MET A 265 -1.53 11.39 2.15
N ASP A 266 -0.76 10.32 1.95
CA ASP A 266 -0.50 9.73 0.64
C ASP A 266 -1.77 9.10 0.07
N GLU A 267 -2.47 8.29 0.87
CA GLU A 267 -3.70 7.61 0.46
C GLU A 267 -4.82 8.54 0.03
N SER A 268 -4.94 9.70 0.67
CA SER A 268 -5.92 10.71 0.27
C SER A 268 -5.75 11.16 -1.20
N ARG A 269 -4.50 11.16 -1.71
CA ARG A 269 -4.19 11.47 -3.11
C ARG A 269 -4.54 10.29 -4.03
N HIS A 270 -4.26 9.06 -3.59
CA HIS A 270 -4.58 7.85 -4.35
C HIS A 270 -6.10 7.69 -4.55
N VAL A 271 -6.90 7.98 -3.51
CA VAL A 271 -8.36 7.99 -3.55
C VAL A 271 -8.90 9.05 -4.50
N ALA A 272 -8.27 10.22 -4.54
CA ALA A 272 -8.70 11.33 -5.40
C ALA A 272 -8.36 11.10 -6.89
N PHE A 273 -7.37 10.24 -7.19
CA PHE A 273 -6.86 10.03 -8.55
C PHE A 273 -7.95 9.72 -9.59
N PRO A 274 -8.89 8.76 -9.37
CA PRO A 274 -9.93 8.46 -10.36
C PRO A 274 -10.86 9.62 -10.66
N GLN A 275 -11.14 10.48 -9.66
CA GLN A 275 -11.98 11.65 -9.86
C GLN A 275 -11.30 12.67 -10.77
N THR A 276 -10.02 12.97 -10.51
CA THR A 276 -9.21 13.85 -11.36
C THR A 276 -9.07 13.27 -12.77
N TYR A 277 -8.81 11.98 -12.87
CA TYR A 277 -8.69 11.25 -14.13
C TYR A 277 -9.97 11.31 -14.97
N ALA A 278 -11.13 11.16 -14.32
CA ALA A 278 -12.44 11.31 -14.97
C ALA A 278 -12.72 12.75 -15.41
N ALA A 279 -12.37 13.74 -14.59
CA ALA A 279 -12.57 15.16 -14.89
C ALA A 279 -11.77 15.61 -16.14
N GLU A 280 -10.64 14.96 -16.43
CA GLU A 280 -9.86 15.17 -17.66
C GLU A 280 -10.45 14.49 -18.90
N GLY A 281 -11.59 13.79 -18.77
CA GLY A 281 -12.23 13.07 -19.87
C GLY A 281 -11.54 11.76 -20.24
N ASN A 282 -10.66 11.23 -19.37
CA ASN A 282 -9.93 10.00 -19.63
C ASN A 282 -10.70 8.72 -19.23
N VAL A 283 -11.91 8.85 -18.67
CA VAL A 283 -12.84 7.76 -18.39
C VAL A 283 -13.96 7.76 -19.44
N PRO A 284 -14.27 6.61 -20.08
CA PRO A 284 -15.30 6.52 -21.09
C PRO A 284 -16.70 6.65 -20.47
N ASP A 285 -17.62 7.27 -21.20
CA ASP A 285 -19.02 7.49 -20.80
C ASP A 285 -19.77 6.19 -20.42
N LYS A 286 -19.27 5.04 -20.89
CA LYS A 286 -19.74 3.70 -20.51
C LYS A 286 -18.55 2.79 -20.28
N VAL A 287 -18.45 2.23 -19.07
CA VAL A 287 -17.57 1.10 -18.78
C VAL A 287 -18.23 -0.16 -19.32
N THR A 288 -17.95 -0.53 -20.56
CA THR A 288 -18.46 -1.77 -21.14
C THR A 288 -17.55 -2.94 -20.78
N ASN A 289 -18.15 -4.11 -20.51
CA ASN A 289 -17.38 -5.36 -20.39
C ASN A 289 -16.80 -5.84 -21.74
N SER A 290 -17.13 -5.16 -22.85
CA SER A 290 -16.71 -5.51 -24.20
C SER A 290 -15.72 -4.49 -24.80
N MET A 291 -14.53 -5.03 -25.13
CA MET A 291 -13.48 -4.65 -26.11
C MET A 291 -12.76 -3.29 -25.91
N ALA A 292 -11.43 -3.21 -26.00
CA ALA A 292 -10.42 -4.03 -26.68
C ALA A 292 -9.29 -4.49 -25.75
#